data_AF-A0A072NKG3-F1
#
_entry.id   AF-A0A072NKG3-F1
#
_cell.length_a   1.000
_cell.length_b   1.000
_cell.length_c   1.000
_cell.angle_alpha   90.00
_cell.angle_beta   90.00
_cell.angle_gamma   90.00
#
_symmetry.space_group_name_H-M   'P 1'
#
loop_
_entity.id
_entity.type
_entity.pdbx_description
1 polymer ?
#
loop_
_entity_poly.entity_id
_entity_poly.type
_entity_poly.pdbx_seq_one_letter_code
_entity_poly.pdbx_strand_id
1 'polypeptide(L)'
;MVSGFVRYADDFLLFAKTRDDINKAAFLTKNKLTELGLEISKEKTKVVNFHHDDFDFLGFSFHHWEQRKNDNKPSFYVTPKKESIK
;
A
#
# COMPACT_ATOMS: atom_id res chain seq x y z
N MET A 1 -14.29 -6.50 5.06
CA MET A 1 -14.66 -5.64 3.92
C MET A 1 -13.50 -4.71 3.59
N VAL A 2 -13.19 -4.49 2.30
CA VAL A 2 -12.19 -3.50 1.85
C VAL A 2 -12.69 -2.10 2.26
N SER A 3 -11.85 -1.35 2.97
CA SER A 3 -12.18 -0.03 3.50
C SER A 3 -11.86 1.12 2.54
N GLY A 4 -11.00 0.88 1.54
CA GLY A 4 -10.66 1.88 0.54
C GLY A 4 -9.88 1.30 -0.65
N PHE A 5 -9.95 1.97 -1.79
CA PHE A 5 -9.24 1.61 -3.01
C PHE A 5 -8.72 2.88 -3.69
N VAL A 6 -7.45 2.87 -4.08
CA VAL A 6 -6.79 3.96 -4.83
C VAL A 6 -6.15 3.34 -6.05
N ARG A 7 -6.32 3.95 -7.23
CA ARG A 7 -5.69 3.48 -8.48
C ARG A 7 -5.09 4.65 -9.25
N TYR A 8 -3.90 4.43 -9.80
CA TYR A 8 -3.23 5.31 -10.73
C TYR A 8 -2.64 4.47 -11.87
N ALA A 9 -3.17 4.65 -13.09
CA ALA A 9 -2.86 3.79 -14.24
C ALA A 9 -2.95 2.30 -13.86
N ASP A 10 -1.83 1.58 -13.94
CA ASP A 10 -1.72 0.14 -13.63
C ASP A 10 -1.40 -0.14 -12.14
N ASP A 11 -1.02 0.88 -11.37
CA ASP A 11 -0.70 0.77 -9.95
C ASP A 11 -1.94 1.04 -9.07
N PHE A 12 -2.14 0.23 -8.03
CA PHE A 12 -3.27 0.39 -7.11
C PHE A 12 -2.93 0.01 -5.67
N LEU A 13 -3.64 0.62 -4.73
CA LEU A 13 -3.61 0.32 -3.30
C LEU A 13 -4.98 -0.19 -2.84
N LEU A 14 -4.96 -1.25 -2.06
CA LEU A 14 -6.13 -1.81 -1.39
C LEU A 14 -5.96 -1.63 0.11
N PHE A 15 -6.97 -1.04 0.74
CA PHE A 15 -7.00 -0.83 2.19
C PHE A 15 -8.03 -1.74 2.82
N ALA A 16 -7.69 -2.43 3.89
CA ALA A 16 -8.63 -3.19 4.69
C ALA A 16 -8.30 -3.07 6.17
N LYS A 17 -9.33 -3.23 7.01
CA LYS A 17 -9.18 -3.17 8.48
C LYS A 17 -8.56 -4.43 9.07
N THR A 18 -8.64 -5.56 8.37
CA THR A 18 -8.17 -6.87 8.85
C THR A 18 -7.27 -7.55 7.83
N ARG A 19 -6.37 -8.40 8.32
CA ARG A 19 -5.48 -9.20 7.46
C ARG A 19 -6.24 -10.22 6.62
N ASP A 20 -7.33 -10.78 7.16
CA ASP A 20 -8.22 -11.66 6.40
C ASP A 20 -8.88 -10.96 5.23
N ASP A 21 -9.37 -9.75 5.45
CA ASP A 21 -10.03 -8.96 4.41
C ASP A 21 -9.07 -8.57 3.28
N ILE A 22 -7.84 -8.16 3.62
CA ILE A 22 -6.86 -7.82 2.58
C ILE A 22 -6.42 -9.05 1.80
N ASN A 23 -6.29 -10.21 2.45
CA ASN A 23 -5.96 -11.46 1.77
C ASN A 23 -7.07 -11.88 0.79
N LYS A 24 -8.34 -11.77 1.20
CA LYS A 24 -9.48 -12.03 0.31
C LYS A 24 -9.53 -11.04 -0.84
N ALA A 25 -9.31 -9.76 -0.58
CA ALA A 25 -9.25 -8.73 -1.62
C ALA A 25 -8.12 -9.01 -2.62
N ALA A 26 -6.91 -9.30 -2.14
CA ALA A 26 -5.76 -9.64 -2.97
C ALA A 26 -6.02 -10.88 -3.83
N PHE A 27 -6.67 -11.90 -3.28
CA PHE A 27 -7.07 -13.09 -4.04
C PHE A 27 -8.07 -12.77 -5.15
N LEU A 28 -9.12 -12.00 -4.85
CA LEU A 28 -10.11 -11.59 -5.85
C LEU A 28 -9.49 -10.71 -6.95
N THR A 29 -8.62 -9.77 -6.57
CA THR A 29 -7.89 -8.93 -7.51
C THR A 29 -6.98 -9.77 -8.42
N LYS A 30 -6.28 -10.76 -7.87
CA LYS A 30 -5.46 -11.68 -8.64
C LYS A 30 -6.28 -12.44 -9.67
N ASN A 31 -7.40 -13.03 -9.27
CA ASN A 31 -8.28 -13.74 -10.19
C ASN A 31 -8.78 -12.82 -11.30
N LYS A 32 -9.18 -11.59 -10.95
CA LYS A 32 -9.69 -10.65 -11.94
C LYS A 32 -8.63 -10.19 -12.94
N LEU A 33 -7.40 -10.00 -12.49
CA LEU A 33 -6.28 -9.65 -13.38
C LEU A 33 -5.92 -10.82 -14.29
N THR A 34 -5.93 -12.05 -13.78
CA THR A 34 -5.74 -13.26 -14.62
C THR A 34 -6.83 -13.39 -15.69
N GLU A 35 -8.10 -13.10 -15.37
CA GLU A 35 -9.18 -13.05 -16.38
C GLU A 35 -8.92 -12.02 -17.49
N LEU A 36 -8.25 -10.92 -17.16
CA LEU A 36 -7.89 -9.86 -18.10
C LEU A 36 -6.59 -10.15 -18.87
N GLY A 37 -5.97 -11.32 -18.66
CA GLY A 37 -4.69 -11.69 -19.28
C GLY A 37 -3.48 -10.95 -18.69
N LEU A 38 -3.64 -10.37 -17.50
CA LEU A 38 -2.59 -9.63 -16.80
C LEU A 38 -2.00 -10.47 -15.67
N GLU A 39 -0.67 -10.43 -15.52
CA GLU A 39 0.04 -11.09 -14.42
C GLU A 39 0.39 -10.09 -13.31
N ILE A 40 0.07 -10.46 -12.07
CA ILE A 40 0.58 -9.75 -10.90
C ILE A 40 2.05 -10.12 -10.71
N SER A 41 2.93 -9.12 -10.75
CA SER A 41 4.31 -9.28 -10.28
C SER A 41 4.30 -9.50 -8.76
N LYS A 42 4.56 -10.74 -8.34
CA LYS A 42 4.62 -11.13 -6.91
C LYS A 42 5.60 -10.29 -6.09
N GLU A 43 6.63 -9.75 -6.75
CA GLU A 43 7.65 -8.92 -6.11
C GLU A 43 7.16 -7.51 -5.81
N LYS A 44 6.16 -7.01 -6.56
CA LYS A 44 5.56 -5.68 -6.35
C LYS A 44 4.42 -5.70 -5.33
N THR A 45 3.80 -6.84 -5.08
CA THR A 45 2.65 -6.94 -4.17
C THR A 45 3.09 -7.25 -2.74
N LYS A 46 3.09 -6.22 -1.89
CA LYS A 46 3.41 -6.35 -0.46
C LYS A 46 2.17 -6.06 0.37
N VAL A 47 1.79 -6.98 1.26
CA VAL A 47 0.82 -6.70 2.33
C VAL A 47 1.56 -6.00 3.46
N VAL A 48 1.30 -4.71 3.63
CA VAL A 48 1.93 -3.86 4.64
C VAL A 48 0.96 -3.57 5.79
N ASN A 49 1.45 -3.52 7.02
CA ASN A 49 0.68 -2.99 8.13
C ASN A 49 1.03 -1.51 8.33
N PHE A 50 0.18 -0.60 7.88
CA PHE A 50 0.45 0.85 7.93
C PHE A 50 0.64 1.44 9.33
N HIS A 51 0.38 0.67 10.40
CA HIS A 51 0.72 1.07 11.76
C HIS A 51 2.20 0.84 12.12
N HIS A 52 2.91 -0.03 11.41
CA HIS A 52 4.28 -0.46 11.73
C HIS A 52 5.22 -0.44 10.53
N ASP A 53 4.69 -0.45 9.32
CA ASP A 53 5.44 -0.60 8.08
C ASP A 53 5.21 0.60 7.16
N ASP A 54 6.29 1.05 6.54
CA ASP A 54 6.27 2.00 5.44
C ASP A 54 5.93 1.29 4.11
N PHE A 55 5.40 2.04 3.15
CA PHE A 55 5.15 1.53 1.81
C PHE A 55 5.47 2.56 0.73
N ASP A 56 5.83 2.07 -0.46
CA ASP A 56 6.11 2.91 -1.61
C ASP A 56 4.91 2.93 -2.56
N PHE A 57 4.59 4.11 -3.09
CA PHE A 57 3.57 4.28 -4.12
C PHE A 57 3.91 5.49 -5.00
N LEU A 58 3.89 5.31 -6.32
CA LEU A 58 4.15 6.36 -7.32
C LEU A 58 5.44 7.18 -7.11
N GLY A 59 6.53 6.53 -6.69
CA GLY A 59 7.81 7.21 -6.46
C GLY A 59 7.88 7.98 -5.14
N PHE A 60 6.93 7.77 -4.23
CA PHE A 60 6.94 8.30 -2.87
C PHE A 60 6.93 7.17 -1.85
N SER A 61 7.66 7.36 -0.76
CA SER A 61 7.64 6.50 0.42
C SER A 61 6.71 7.12 1.47
N PHE A 62 5.65 6.39 1.80
CA PHE A 62 4.65 6.74 2.80
C PHE A 62 5.09 6.12 4.12
N HIS A 63 5.44 6.95 5.09
CA HIS A 63 5.90 6.49 6.40
C HIS A 63 4.72 6.15 7.31
N HIS A 64 4.86 5.08 8.11
CA HIS A 64 3.89 4.74 9.13
C HIS A 64 3.73 5.87 10.15
N TRP A 65 2.61 5.84 10.89
CA TRP A 65 2.34 6.84 11.92
C TRP A 65 3.30 6.68 13.09
N GLU A 66 4.12 7.70 13.32
CA GLU A 66 5.02 7.76 14.47
C GLU A 66 4.49 8.74 15.51
N GLN A 67 4.60 8.38 16.80
CA GLN A 67 4.34 9.33 17.87
C GLN A 67 5.55 10.23 18.06
N ARG A 68 5.34 11.54 17.92
CA ARG A 68 6.38 12.52 18.21
C ARG A 68 6.77 12.46 19.68
N LYS A 69 8.07 12.32 19.94
CA LYS A 69 8.62 12.22 21.31
C LYS A 69 8.33 13.44 22.19
N ASN A 70 8.10 14.61 21.59
CA ASN A 70 7.99 15.88 22.32
C ASN A 70 6.56 16.21 22.76
N ASP A 71 5.55 15.86 21.96
CA ASP A 71 4.15 16.22 22.20
C ASP A 71 3.18 15.03 22.12
N ASN A 72 3.72 13.82 21.94
CA ASN A 72 2.98 12.57 21.77
C ASN A 72 1.93 12.62 20.65
N LYS A 73 2.05 13.58 19.72
CA LYS A 73 1.14 13.72 18.60
C LYS A 73 1.51 12.77 17.48
N PRO A 74 0.53 12.16 16.82
CA PRO A 74 0.79 11.31 15.67
C PRO A 74 1.33 12.18 14.52
N SER A 75 2.44 11.75 13.93
CA SER A 75 3.04 12.40 12.77
C SER A 75 3.08 11.43 11.61
N PHE A 76 2.78 11.97 10.43
CA PHE A 76 2.80 11.26 9.17
C PHE A 76 3.66 12.05 8.20
N TYR A 77 4.56 11.34 7.51
CA TYR A 77 5.50 11.94 6.56
C TYR A 77 5.45 11.17 5.24
N VAL A 78 5.64 11.91 4.15
CA VAL A 78 5.83 11.34 2.82
C VAL A 78 7.14 11.88 2.29
N THR A 79 8.03 11.00 1.83
CA THR A 79 9.31 11.40 1.24
C THR A 79 9.39 10.94 -0.21
N PRO A 80 10.05 11.69 -1.10
CA PRO A 80 10.35 11.20 -2.44
C PRO A 80 11.24 9.97 -2.34
N LYS A 81 10.89 8.90 -3.06
CA LYS A 81 11.76 7.72 -3.16
C LYS A 81 13.03 8.15 -3.89
N LYS A 82 14.19 7.85 -3.31
CA LYS A 82 15.51 8.26 -3.84
C LYS A 82 15.73 7.91 -5.32
N GLU A 83 15.05 6.89 -5.81
CA GLU A 83 15.07 6.43 -7.21
C GLU A 83 14.23 7.30 -8.19
N SER A 84 13.36 8.19 -7.68
CA SER A 84 12.55 9.13 -8.48
C SER A 84 13.13 10.54 -8.54
N ILE A 85 14.23 10.81 -7.85
CA ILE A 85 14.94 12.08 -7.93
C ILE A 85 15.83 12.03 -9.17
N LYS A 86 15.42 12.71 -10.24
CA LYS A 86 16.22 12.93 -11.45
C LYS A 86 17.36 13.91 -11.21
#